data_AF-A0AAP2RFI7-F1
#
_entry.id   AF-A0AAP2RFI7-F1
#
_cell.length_a   1.000
_cell.length_b   1.000
_cell.length_c   1.000
_cell.angle_alpha   90.00
_cell.angle_beta   90.00
_cell.angle_gamma   90.00
#
_symmetry.space_group_name_H-M   'P 1'
#
loop_
_entity.id
_entity.type
_entity.pdbx_description
1 polymer ?
#
loop_
_entity_poly.entity_id
_entity_poly.type
_entity_poly.pdbx_seq_one_letter_code
_entity_poly.pdbx_strand_id
1 'polypeptide(L)'
;MVEKSSLITGEESAPKEIAEIDELKILLVDQMRKAEVKFPIRNKDELKRIYPMGTPQTCIYKGKEVSIHDLIESLEESSFPINNVGDAATLLTSKCLR
;
A
#
# COMPACT_ATOMS: atom_id res chain seq x y z
N MET A 1 -7.55 33.31 -33.40
CA MET A 1 -8.70 32.43 -33.16
C MET A 1 -8.14 31.01 -33.13
N VAL A 2 -7.52 30.59 -32.02
CA VAL A 2 -8.10 29.81 -30.90
C VAL A 2 -9.08 28.73 -31.37
N GLU A 3 -8.66 27.47 -31.25
CA GLU A 3 -9.43 26.31 -30.75
C GLU A 3 -8.45 25.13 -30.63
N LYS A 4 -7.69 25.10 -29.52
CA LYS A 4 -7.92 24.25 -28.34
C LYS A 4 -7.74 22.75 -28.65
N SER A 5 -6.50 22.39 -28.96
CA SER A 5 -6.06 21.00 -28.96
C SER A 5 -5.78 20.52 -27.54
N SER A 6 -6.26 19.30 -27.29
CA SER A 6 -5.70 18.32 -26.36
C SER A 6 -5.80 18.67 -24.87
N LEU A 7 -6.77 18.04 -24.22
CA LEU A 7 -6.53 17.27 -22.99
C LEU A 7 -7.61 16.19 -22.95
N ILE A 8 -7.33 15.10 -23.66
CA ILE A 8 -7.84 13.80 -23.26
C ILE A 8 -7.30 13.55 -21.85
N THR A 9 -8.18 13.55 -20.85
CA THR A 9 -7.90 13.05 -19.51
C THR A 9 -7.75 11.53 -19.61
N GLY A 10 -6.63 11.09 -20.17
CA GLY A 10 -6.12 9.73 -20.04
C GLY A 10 -5.29 9.72 -18.78
N GLU A 11 -5.79 9.03 -17.77
CA GLU A 11 -5.03 8.61 -16.59
C GLU A 11 -3.92 7.67 -17.08
N GLU A 12 -2.84 8.26 -17.60
CA GLU A 12 -1.61 7.57 -17.95
C GLU A 12 -0.69 7.58 -16.72
N SER A 13 -1.19 7.00 -15.62
CA SER A 13 -0.30 6.56 -14.55
C SER A 13 0.43 5.33 -15.08
N ALA A 14 1.67 5.57 -15.46
CA ALA A 14 2.44 4.85 -16.46
C ALA A 14 2.89 3.46 -15.96
N PRO A 15 3.27 2.52 -16.85
CA PRO A 15 3.77 1.17 -16.50
C PRO A 15 4.90 1.11 -15.44
N LYS A 16 5.54 2.23 -15.12
CA LYS A 16 6.49 2.36 -14.00
C LYS A 16 5.81 2.28 -12.63
N GLU A 17 4.69 2.97 -12.44
CA GLU A 17 3.95 2.97 -11.16
C GLU A 17 3.46 1.57 -10.80
N ILE A 18 3.08 0.79 -11.81
CA ILE A 18 2.67 -0.61 -11.63
C ILE A 18 3.87 -1.47 -11.18
N ALA A 19 5.04 -1.30 -11.79
CA ALA A 19 6.25 -2.02 -11.41
C ALA A 19 6.70 -1.69 -9.98
N GLU A 20 6.67 -0.41 -9.59
CA GLU A 20 7.02 0.04 -8.24
C GLU A 20 6.09 -0.56 -7.17
N ILE A 21 4.82 -0.77 -7.51
CA ILE A 21 3.83 -1.39 -6.62
C ILE A 21 4.05 -2.89 -6.49
N ASP A 22 4.38 -3.59 -7.58
CA ASP A 22 4.73 -5.01 -7.53
C ASP A 22 6.01 -5.22 -6.70
N GLU A 23 7.02 -4.36 -6.87
CA GLU A 23 8.24 -4.38 -6.05
C GLU A 23 7.92 -4.12 -4.57
N LEU A 24 7.10 -3.11 -4.26
CA LEU A 24 6.67 -2.82 -2.90
C LEU A 24 5.90 -4.00 -2.28
N LYS A 25 5.02 -4.65 -3.05
CA LYS A 25 4.28 -5.83 -2.62
C LYS A 25 5.21 -6.98 -2.27
N ILE A 26 6.22 -7.24 -3.11
CA ILE A 26 7.24 -8.28 -2.84
C ILE A 26 8.01 -7.95 -1.56
N LEU A 27 8.43 -6.70 -1.37
CA LEU A 27 9.14 -6.26 -0.17
C LEU A 27 8.28 -6.43 1.10
N LEU A 28 7.00 -6.04 1.04
CA LEU A 28 6.08 -6.20 2.17
C LEU A 28 5.88 -7.69 2.52
N VAL A 29 5.70 -8.55 1.52
CA VAL A 29 5.58 -10.00 1.73
C VAL A 29 6.83 -10.58 2.36
N ASP A 30 8.01 -10.22 1.84
CA ASP A 30 9.31 -10.69 2.36
C ASP A 30 9.52 -10.23 3.81
N GLN A 31 9.21 -8.97 4.14
CA GLN A 31 9.28 -8.44 5.50
C GLN A 31 8.34 -9.19 6.46
N MET A 32 7.07 -9.39 6.09
CA MET A 32 6.12 -10.11 6.94
C MET A 32 6.53 -11.58 7.14
N ARG A 33 7.14 -12.21 6.11
CA ARG A 33 7.69 -13.57 6.24
C ARG A 33 8.88 -13.60 7.19
N LYS A 34 9.82 -12.66 7.06
CA LYS A 34 10.99 -12.52 7.95
C LYS A 34 10.61 -12.19 9.39
N ALA A 35 9.55 -11.41 9.58
CA ALA A 35 9.00 -11.08 10.89
C ALA A 35 8.12 -12.20 11.47
N GLU A 36 8.01 -13.36 10.79
CA GLU A 36 7.23 -14.52 11.22
C GLU A 36 5.79 -14.16 11.64
N VAL A 37 5.17 -13.27 10.86
CA VAL A 37 3.82 -12.77 11.14
C VAL A 37 2.83 -13.91 11.26
N LYS A 38 2.12 -13.95 12.40
CA LYS A 38 1.06 -14.92 12.64
C LYS A 38 -0.23 -14.44 12.01
N PHE A 39 -0.78 -15.25 11.13
CA PHE A 39 -2.10 -15.04 10.53
C PHE A 39 -3.17 -15.88 11.26
N PRO A 40 -4.45 -15.45 11.27
CA PRO A 40 -4.93 -14.20 10.69
C PRO A 40 -4.62 -12.98 11.56
N ILE A 41 -4.30 -11.85 10.92
CA ILE A 41 -4.18 -10.55 11.58
C ILE A 41 -5.59 -10.05 11.84
N ARG A 42 -5.98 -9.91 13.10
CA ARG A 42 -7.40 -9.72 13.46
C ARG A 42 -7.84 -8.27 13.50
N ASN A 43 -6.92 -7.34 13.62
CA ASN A 43 -7.20 -5.91 13.78
C ASN A 43 -5.98 -5.07 13.39
N LYS A 44 -6.20 -3.75 13.34
CA LYS A 44 -5.15 -2.77 13.03
C LYS A 44 -4.00 -2.81 14.02
N ASP A 45 -4.26 -3.01 15.31
CA ASP A 45 -3.22 -3.01 16.34
C ASP A 45 -2.23 -4.17 16.19
N GLU A 46 -2.68 -5.33 15.73
CA GLU A 46 -1.80 -6.43 15.32
C GLU A 46 -0.93 -6.02 14.13
N LEU A 47 -1.50 -5.35 13.13
CA LEU A 47 -0.75 -4.89 11.95
C LEU A 47 0.26 -3.77 12.29
N LYS A 48 -0.09 -2.85 13.19
CA LYS A 48 0.80 -1.79 13.71
C LYS A 48 1.97 -2.33 14.52
N ARG A 49 1.81 -3.48 15.17
CA ARG A 49 2.92 -4.15 15.88
C ARG A 49 3.94 -4.75 14.92
N ILE A 50 3.50 -5.16 13.72
CA ILE A 50 4.36 -5.67 12.66
C ILE A 50 5.09 -4.51 11.98
N TYR A 51 4.39 -3.40 11.76
CA TYR A 51 4.94 -2.17 11.18
C TYR A 51 4.89 -1.02 12.19
N PRO A 52 5.84 -0.96 13.14
CA PRO A 52 5.86 0.09 14.14
C PRO A 52 6.12 1.47 13.53
N MET A 53 5.84 2.51 14.31
CA MET A 53 6.16 3.89 13.95
C MET A 53 7.66 4.00 13.63
N GLY A 54 8.01 4.64 12.52
CA GLY A 54 9.40 4.73 12.04
C GLY A 54 9.83 3.57 11.14
N THR A 55 8.92 2.71 10.71
CA THR A 55 9.20 1.75 9.63
C THR A 55 9.69 2.51 8.39
N PRO A 56 10.86 2.18 7.81
CA PRO A 56 11.43 2.90 6.67
C PRO A 56 10.62 2.73 5.37
N GLN A 57 9.61 1.86 5.39
CA GLN A 57 8.75 1.58 4.25
C GLN A 57 7.75 2.72 4.07
N THR A 58 7.89 3.45 2.96
CA THR A 58 6.96 4.48 2.50
C THR A 58 6.37 4.10 1.15
N CYS A 59 5.24 4.71 0.80
CA CYS A 59 4.74 4.70 -0.55
C CYS A 59 4.01 6.01 -0.85
N ILE A 60 3.69 6.26 -2.11
CA ILE A 60 2.95 7.45 -2.52
C ILE A 60 1.45 7.22 -2.31
N TYR A 61 0.81 8.03 -1.48
CA TYR A 61 -0.64 8.11 -1.34
C TYR A 61 -1.10 9.53 -1.64
N LYS A 62 -1.98 9.67 -2.64
CA LYS A 62 -2.57 10.92 -3.14
C LYS A 62 -1.51 11.95 -3.52
N GLY A 63 -0.45 11.49 -4.17
CA GLY A 63 0.71 12.31 -4.56
C GLY A 63 1.60 12.73 -3.39
N LYS A 64 1.44 12.13 -2.20
CA LYS A 64 2.27 12.41 -1.02
C LYS A 64 2.95 11.14 -0.54
N GLU A 65 4.22 11.24 -0.18
CA GLU A 65 4.90 10.13 0.50
C GLU A 65 4.31 9.94 1.90
N VAL A 66 3.84 8.73 2.18
CA VAL A 66 3.29 8.33 3.47
C VAL A 66 3.96 7.03 3.92
N SER A 67 4.14 6.87 5.23
CA SER A 67 4.65 5.64 5.79
C SER A 67 3.59 4.53 5.77
N ILE A 68 4.02 3.28 5.67
CA ILE A 68 3.13 2.12 5.81
C ILE A 68 2.39 2.15 7.16
N HIS A 69 3.02 2.67 8.21
CA HIS A 69 2.40 2.86 9.52
C HIS A 69 1.15 3.77 9.47
N ASP A 70 1.26 4.96 8.86
CA ASP A 70 0.15 5.89 8.64
C ASP A 70 -0.95 5.27 7.77
N LEU A 71 -0.56 4.50 6.75
CA LEU A 71 -1.52 3.81 5.90
C LEU A 71 -2.35 2.80 6.66
N ILE A 72 -1.77 2.08 7.62
CA ILE A 72 -2.49 1.12 8.47
C ILE A 72 -3.59 1.84 9.28
N GLU A 73 -3.36 3.08 9.71
CA GLU A 73 -4.39 3.86 10.42
C GLU A 73 -5.61 4.12 9.53
N SER A 74 -5.35 4.37 8.23
CA SER A 74 -6.37 4.65 7.21
C SER A 74 -7.15 3.42 6.73
N LEU A 75 -6.74 2.20 7.11
CA LEU A 75 -7.48 0.98 6.78
C LEU A 75 -8.86 0.98 7.46
N GLU A 76 -9.82 0.23 6.95
CA GLU A 76 -11.11 0.08 7.61
C GLU A 76 -11.11 -1.20 8.45
N GLU A 77 -11.87 -1.24 9.54
CA GLU A 77 -11.98 -2.44 10.38
C GLU A 77 -12.58 -3.63 9.60
N SER A 78 -13.40 -3.35 8.58
CA SER A 78 -13.96 -4.33 7.64
C SER A 78 -12.90 -5.04 6.79
N SER A 79 -11.67 -4.51 6.73
CA SER A 79 -10.56 -5.15 6.00
C SER A 79 -9.92 -6.30 6.80
N PHE A 80 -10.34 -6.50 8.04
CA PHE A 80 -9.88 -7.58 8.92
C PHE A 80 -10.98 -8.65 9.11
N PRO A 81 -10.63 -9.92 9.34
CA PRO A 81 -9.28 -10.46 9.53
C PRO A 81 -8.53 -10.67 8.20
N ILE A 82 -7.23 -10.37 8.20
CA ILE A 82 -6.36 -10.63 7.06
C ILE A 82 -5.77 -12.03 7.21
N ASN A 83 -6.05 -12.93 6.27
CA ASN A 83 -5.80 -14.35 6.45
C ASN A 83 -4.42 -14.82 5.97
N ASN A 84 -3.76 -14.04 5.12
CA ASN A 84 -2.45 -14.39 4.60
C ASN A 84 -1.63 -13.16 4.23
N VAL A 85 -0.34 -13.41 3.99
CA VAL A 85 0.65 -12.37 3.68
C VAL A 85 0.39 -11.64 2.37
N GLY A 86 -0.14 -12.35 1.36
CA GLY A 86 -0.46 -11.79 0.06
C GLY A 86 -1.62 -10.79 0.15
N ASP A 87 -2.64 -11.13 0.92
CA ASP A 87 -3.79 -10.25 1.19
C ASP A 87 -3.33 -9.00 1.94
N ALA A 88 -2.47 -9.16 2.96
CA ALA A 88 -1.96 -8.04 3.74
C ALA A 88 -1.13 -7.07 2.89
N ALA A 89 -0.21 -7.60 2.07
CA ALA A 89 0.59 -6.79 1.17
C ALA A 89 -0.29 -6.11 0.10
N THR A 90 -1.26 -6.83 -0.48
CA THR A 90 -2.20 -6.26 -1.47
C THR A 90 -3.06 -5.17 -0.85
N LEU A 91 -3.53 -5.35 0.39
CA LEU A 91 -4.32 -4.34 1.10
C LEU A 91 -3.52 -3.06 1.30
N LEU A 92 -2.26 -3.17 1.75
CA LEU A 92 -1.37 -2.03 1.95
C LEU A 92 -1.03 -1.33 0.63
N THR A 93 -0.66 -2.08 -0.41
CA THR A 93 -0.30 -1.48 -1.71
C THR A 93 -1.50 -0.96 -2.48
N SER A 94 -2.71 -1.49 -2.27
CA SER A 94 -3.93 -0.98 -2.91
C SER A 94 -4.23 0.48 -2.55
N LYS A 95 -3.71 0.95 -1.41
CA LYS A 95 -3.80 2.35 -1.01
C LYS A 95 -2.75 3.20 -1.71
N CYS A 96 -1.58 2.66 -2.06
CA CYS A 96 -0.43 3.38 -2.62
C CYS A 96 -0.56 3.86 -4.09
N LEU A 97 -1.73 3.78 -4.72
CA LEU A 97 -1.95 4.17 -6.13
C LEU A 97 -3.02 5.25 -6.30
N ARG A 98 -3.54 5.80 -5.21
CA ARG A 98 -4.74 6.63 -5.22
C ARG A 98 -4.49 8.03 -4.74
#